data_AF-A0A1G2MLB8-F1
#
_entry.id   AF-A0A1G2MLB8-F1
#
_cell.length_a   1.000
_cell.length_b   1.000
_cell.length_c   1.000
_cell.angle_alpha   90.00
_cell.angle_beta   90.00
_cell.angle_gamma   90.00
#
_symmetry.space_group_name_H-M   'P 1'
#
loop_
_entity.id
_entity.type
_entity.pdbx_description
1 polymer ?
#
loop_
_entity_poly.entity_id
_entity_poly.type
_entity_poly.pdbx_seq_one_letter_code
_entity_poly.pdbx_strand_id
1 'polypeptide(L)'
;MRSYILALVILGIVYFIHISGISGWYVWYPWLDIVAHGLAGIGIGFFVLGLMRSLIPKIKRPGLYVILGVLAFGLAWELFEIFYDIAKYPLWTRLYFLDTAKDLFMDLVGGSLVAWFLSFLRSADWQRESRVLPPIS
;
A
#
# COMPACT_ATOMS: atom_id res chain seq x y z
N MET A 1 -13.55 9.01 5.39
CA MET A 1 -13.34 10.15 4.46
C MET A 1 -11.89 10.56 4.36
N ARG A 2 -11.20 10.98 5.45
CA ARG A 2 -9.79 11.39 5.39
C ARG A 2 -8.84 10.34 4.78
N SER A 3 -9.04 9.06 5.11
CA SER A 3 -8.26 7.95 4.53
C SER A 3 -8.41 7.84 3.01
N TYR A 4 -9.61 8.08 2.47
CA TYR A 4 -9.84 8.05 1.03
C TYR A 4 -9.19 9.23 0.31
N ILE A 5 -9.19 10.42 0.91
CA ILE A 5 -8.51 11.59 0.33
C ILE A 5 -7.01 11.32 0.24
N LEU A 6 -6.39 10.82 1.32
CA LEU A 6 -4.98 10.45 1.32
C LEU A 6 -4.69 9.35 0.28
N ALA A 7 -5.53 8.33 0.21
CA ALA A 7 -5.40 7.27 -0.79
C ALA A 7 -5.45 7.84 -2.22
N LEU A 8 -6.44 8.68 -2.54
CA LEU A 8 -6.58 9.26 -3.88
C LEU A 8 -5.38 10.14 -4.27
N VAL A 9 -4.89 10.97 -3.34
CA VAL A 9 -3.72 11.82 -3.61
C VAL A 9 -2.48 10.96 -3.90
N ILE A 10 -2.22 9.96 -3.05
CA ILE A 10 -1.05 9.08 -3.21
C ILE A 10 -1.18 8.24 -4.47
N LEU A 11 -2.34 7.66 -4.74
CA LEU A 11 -2.58 6.84 -5.93
C LEU A 11 -2.56 7.67 -7.22
N GLY A 12 -2.95 8.95 -7.17
CA GLY A 12 -2.78 9.88 -8.28
C GLY A 12 -1.30 10.11 -8.62
N ILE A 13 -0.44 10.23 -7.60
CA ILE A 13 1.02 10.33 -7.78
C ILE A 13 1.57 9.03 -8.36
N VAL A 14 1.18 7.88 -7.80
CA VAL A 14 1.59 6.54 -8.29
C VAL A 14 1.22 6.37 -9.76
N TYR A 15 -0.03 6.70 -10.12
CA TYR A 15 -0.50 6.67 -11.51
C TYR A 15 0.37 7.52 -12.43
N PHE A 16 0.68 8.76 -12.02
CA PHE A 16 1.57 9.63 -12.79
C PHE A 16 2.97 9.03 -12.98
N ILE A 17 3.53 8.42 -11.94
CA ILE A 17 4.86 7.77 -12.01
C ILE A 17 4.82 6.59 -12.99
N HIS A 18 3.85 5.68 -12.91
CA HIS A 18 3.78 4.54 -13.84
C HIS A 18 3.54 4.96 -15.28
N ILE A 19 2.66 5.94 -15.56
CA ILE A 19 2.46 6.45 -16.92
C ILE A 19 3.74 7.07 -17.49
N SER A 20 4.47 7.83 -16.66
CA SER A 20 5.77 8.37 -17.05
C SER A 20 6.82 7.27 -17.22
N GLY A 21 6.77 6.24 -16.37
CA GLY A 21 7.59 5.03 -16.42
C GLY A 21 7.44 4.27 -17.74
N ILE A 22 6.20 3.99 -18.15
CA ILE A 22 5.85 3.37 -19.44
C ILE A 22 6.34 4.23 -20.61
N SER A 23 6.32 5.56 -20.46
CA SER A 23 6.85 6.50 -21.47
C SER A 23 8.39 6.54 -21.52
N GLY A 24 9.08 5.70 -20.74
CA GLY A 24 10.53 5.51 -20.77
C GLY A 24 11.28 6.02 -19.54
N TRP A 25 10.61 6.63 -18.54
CA TRP A 25 11.32 7.14 -17.35
C TRP A 25 12.00 6.05 -16.54
N TYR A 26 11.48 4.82 -16.54
CA TYR A 26 12.10 3.70 -15.84
C TYR A 26 13.44 3.28 -16.42
N VAL A 27 13.73 3.61 -17.69
CA VAL A 27 15.04 3.38 -18.30
C VAL A 27 16.08 4.32 -17.68
N TRP A 28 15.72 5.58 -17.48
CA TRP A 28 16.62 6.61 -16.94
C TRP A 28 16.69 6.60 -15.42
N TYR A 29 15.58 6.24 -14.77
CA TYR A 29 15.40 6.29 -13.32
C TYR A 29 14.74 5.01 -12.81
N PRO A 30 15.43 3.86 -12.83
CA PRO A 30 14.84 2.55 -12.47
C PRO A 30 14.41 2.45 -11.00
N TRP A 31 14.88 3.34 -10.13
CA TRP A 31 14.45 3.42 -8.74
C TRP A 31 13.05 4.03 -8.56
N LEU A 32 12.53 4.75 -9.58
CA LEU A 32 11.17 5.31 -9.52
C LEU A 32 10.11 4.23 -9.41
N ASP A 33 10.34 3.09 -10.05
CA ASP A 33 9.48 1.90 -10.00
C ASP A 33 9.35 1.37 -8.57
N ILE A 34 10.48 1.19 -7.88
CA ILE A 34 10.55 0.78 -6.47
C ILE A 34 9.80 1.77 -5.56
N VAL A 35 9.96 3.07 -5.81
CA VAL A 35 9.27 4.13 -5.06
C VAL A 35 7.76 4.11 -5.36
N ALA A 36 7.37 3.90 -6.61
CA ALA A 36 5.97 3.81 -7.02
C ALA A 36 5.26 2.67 -6.29
N HIS A 37 5.86 1.48 -6.22
CA HIS A 37 5.32 0.35 -5.46
C HIS A 37 5.22 0.63 -3.95
N GLY A 38 6.25 1.21 -3.35
CA GLY A 38 6.18 1.63 -1.94
C GLY A 38 5.04 2.61 -1.67
N LEU A 39 4.83 3.59 -2.55
CA LEU A 39 3.72 4.55 -2.47
C LEU A 39 2.37 3.90 -2.77
N ALA A 40 2.31 2.96 -3.72
CA ALA A 40 1.11 2.20 -4.06
C ALA A 40 0.63 1.41 -2.82
N GLY A 41 1.55 0.71 -2.14
CA GLY A 41 1.27 0.03 -0.88
C GLY A 41 0.66 0.95 0.19
N ILE A 42 1.17 2.18 0.33
CA ILE A 42 0.61 3.18 1.26
C ILE A 42 -0.78 3.62 0.81
N GLY A 43 -0.94 3.99 -0.46
CA GLY A 43 -2.20 4.48 -1.04
C GLY A 43 -3.32 3.43 -0.95
N ILE A 44 -3.03 2.20 -1.40
CA ILE A 44 -3.93 1.05 -1.30
C ILE A 44 -4.21 0.73 0.17
N GLY A 45 -3.20 0.79 1.05
CA GLY A 45 -3.40 0.55 2.47
C GLY A 45 -4.40 1.52 3.11
N PHE A 46 -4.33 2.81 2.78
CA PHE A 46 -5.33 3.79 3.22
C PHE A 46 -6.71 3.56 2.59
N PHE A 47 -6.77 3.17 1.33
CA PHE A 47 -8.02 2.83 0.65
C PHE A 47 -8.71 1.63 1.32
N VAL A 48 -7.99 0.51 1.48
CA VAL A 48 -8.49 -0.72 2.11
C VAL A 48 -8.92 -0.45 3.55
N LEU A 49 -8.14 0.32 4.31
CA LEU A 49 -8.53 0.74 5.65
C LEU A 49 -9.87 1.50 5.65
N GLY A 50 -10.01 2.48 4.75
CA GLY A 50 -11.24 3.24 4.58
C GLY A 50 -12.42 2.32 4.28
N LEU A 51 -12.24 1.44 3.30
CA LEU A 51 -13.26 0.50 2.84
C LEU A 51 -13.70 -0.44 3.96
N MET A 52 -12.75 -1.08 4.62
CA MET A 52 -13.03 -2.05 5.68
C MET A 52 -13.68 -1.40 6.91
N ARG A 53 -13.33 -0.16 7.25
CA ARG A 53 -14.01 0.59 8.33
C ARG A 53 -15.45 0.97 7.95
N SER A 54 -15.72 1.21 6.67
CA SER A 54 -17.07 1.47 6.17
C SER A 54 -17.94 0.22 6.12
N LEU A 55 -17.36 -0.93 5.75
CA LEU A 55 -18.09 -2.19 5.60
C LEU A 55 -18.25 -2.97 6.91
N ILE A 56 -17.23 -2.93 7.79
CA ILE A 56 -17.18 -3.68 9.04
C ILE A 56 -16.98 -2.71 10.21
N PRO A 57 -18.08 -2.14 10.75
CA PRO A 57 -18.02 -1.35 11.97
C PRO A 57 -17.37 -2.16 13.10
N LYS A 58 -16.42 -1.57 13.83
CA LYS A 58 -15.66 -2.20 14.94
C LYS A 58 -14.70 -3.34 14.53
N ILE A 59 -14.13 -3.26 13.33
CA ILE A 59 -13.08 -4.19 12.88
C ILE A 59 -11.94 -4.35 13.90
N LYS A 60 -11.67 -5.61 14.30
CA LYS A 60 -10.68 -5.90 15.36
C LYS A 60 -9.24 -5.79 14.88
N ARG A 61 -8.95 -6.27 13.66
CA ARG A 61 -7.61 -6.40 13.08
C ARG A 61 -7.46 -5.66 11.73
N PRO A 62 -7.67 -4.33 11.68
CA PRO A 62 -7.63 -3.58 10.41
C PRO A 62 -6.29 -3.72 9.66
N GLY A 63 -5.18 -3.85 10.39
CA GLY A 63 -3.86 -4.05 9.77
C GLY A 63 -3.77 -5.33 8.92
N LEU A 64 -4.39 -6.44 9.34
CA LEU A 64 -4.37 -7.67 8.56
C LEU A 64 -5.09 -7.49 7.22
N TYR A 65 -6.23 -6.81 7.20
CA TYR A 65 -6.95 -6.52 5.97
C TYR A 65 -6.16 -5.60 5.05
N VAL A 66 -5.44 -4.61 5.61
CA VAL A 66 -4.52 -3.76 4.84
C VAL A 66 -3.45 -4.61 4.16
N ILE A 67 -2.79 -5.51 4.88
CA ILE A 67 -1.74 -6.38 4.33
C ILE A 67 -2.30 -7.27 3.21
N LEU A 68 -3.41 -7.96 3.47
CA LEU A 68 -4.03 -8.85 2.46
C LEU A 68 -4.52 -8.06 1.24
N GLY A 69 -5.12 -6.89 1.46
CA GLY A 69 -5.59 -6.04 0.37
C GLY A 69 -4.44 -5.51 -0.48
N VAL A 70 -3.36 -5.03 0.13
CA VAL A 70 -2.18 -4.55 -0.58
C VAL A 70 -1.56 -5.65 -1.43
N LEU A 71 -1.38 -6.86 -0.87
CA LEU A 71 -0.88 -8.01 -1.65
C LEU A 71 -1.81 -8.38 -2.81
N ALA A 72 -3.13 -8.34 -2.60
CA ALA A 72 -4.09 -8.65 -3.66
C ALA A 72 -4.04 -7.62 -4.81
N PHE A 73 -3.92 -6.33 -4.49
CA PHE A 73 -3.78 -5.28 -5.50
C PHE A 73 -2.41 -5.28 -6.17
N GLY A 74 -1.32 -5.56 -5.45
CA GLY A 74 0.01 -5.72 -6.03
C GLY A 74 0.05 -6.89 -7.02
N LEU A 75 -0.52 -8.03 -6.66
CA LEU A 75 -0.69 -9.16 -7.59
C LEU A 75 -1.55 -8.80 -8.81
N ALA A 76 -2.61 -8.01 -8.61
CA ALA A 76 -3.43 -7.53 -9.72
C ALA A 76 -2.65 -6.58 -10.64
N TRP A 77 -1.74 -5.77 -10.10
CA TRP A 77 -0.86 -4.91 -10.88
C TRP A 77 0.14 -5.72 -11.70
N GLU A 78 0.78 -6.73 -11.11
CA GLU A 78 1.66 -7.66 -11.84
C GLU A 78 0.93 -8.34 -13.00
N LEU A 79 -0.30 -8.82 -12.76
CA LEU A 79 -1.14 -9.40 -13.83
C LEU A 79 -1.50 -8.39 -14.91
N PHE A 80 -1.71 -7.12 -14.53
CA PHE A 80 -1.93 -6.03 -15.47
C PHE A 80 -0.70 -5.83 -16.35
N GLU A 81 0.51 -5.83 -15.78
CA GLU A 81 1.74 -5.68 -16.57
C GLU A 81 1.94 -6.81 -17.58
N ILE A 82 1.64 -8.05 -17.18
CA ILE A 82 1.65 -9.21 -18.08
C ILE A 82 0.65 -9.03 -19.22
N PHE A 83 -0.59 -8.62 -18.88
CA PHE A 83 -1.68 -8.53 -19.86
C PHE A 83 -1.42 -7.46 -20.93
N TYR A 84 -0.76 -6.35 -20.55
CA TYR A 84 -0.44 -5.26 -21.46
C TYR A 84 0.97 -5.33 -22.05
N ASP A 85 1.72 -6.39 -21.78
CA ASP A 85 3.10 -6.59 -22.24
C ASP A 85 4.04 -5.42 -21.88
N ILE A 86 3.83 -4.85 -20.68
CA ILE A 86 4.65 -3.77 -20.11
C ILE A 86 5.55 -4.24 -18.97
N ALA A 87 5.57 -5.55 -18.71
CA ALA A 87 6.48 -6.15 -17.73
C ALA A 87 7.94 -5.89 -18.15
N LYS A 88 8.77 -5.56 -17.17
CA LYS A 88 10.18 -5.18 -17.40
C LYS A 88 11.04 -6.31 -17.98
N TYR A 89 10.73 -7.56 -17.60
CA TYR A 89 11.47 -8.74 -18.03
C TYR A 89 10.54 -9.77 -18.67
N PRO A 90 11.05 -10.62 -19.59
CA PRO A 90 10.23 -11.67 -20.19
C PRO A 90 9.66 -12.62 -19.15
N LEU A 91 8.41 -13.02 -19.36
CA LEU A 91 7.69 -13.94 -18.48
C LEU A 91 8.47 -15.24 -18.26
N TRP A 92 8.28 -15.82 -17.08
CA TRP A 92 8.88 -17.10 -16.67
C TRP A 92 10.41 -17.11 -16.55
N THR A 93 11.06 -15.95 -16.70
CA THR A 93 12.49 -15.82 -16.42
C THR A 93 12.75 -15.61 -14.94
N ARG A 94 13.96 -15.98 -14.49
CA ARG A 94 14.40 -15.69 -13.11
C ARG A 94 14.34 -14.18 -12.79
N LEU A 95 14.64 -13.34 -13.77
CA LEU A 95 14.62 -11.88 -13.58
C LEU A 95 13.20 -11.37 -13.38
N TYR A 96 12.23 -11.87 -14.15
CA TYR A 96 10.81 -11.56 -13.95
C TYR A 96 10.35 -11.91 -12.53
N PHE A 97 10.61 -13.13 -12.06
CA PHE A 97 10.23 -13.52 -10.69
C PHE A 97 10.89 -12.67 -9.60
N LEU A 98 12.15 -12.26 -9.79
CA LEU A 98 12.85 -11.38 -8.84
C LEU A 98 12.28 -9.97 -8.83
N ASP A 99 11.88 -9.45 -9.99
CA ASP A 99 11.25 -8.13 -10.14
C ASP A 99 9.89 -8.11 -9.45
N THR A 100 9.00 -9.03 -9.83
CA THR A 100 7.68 -9.21 -9.18
C THR A 100 7.79 -9.40 -7.66
N ALA A 101 8.73 -10.21 -7.19
CA ALA A 101 8.92 -10.40 -5.75
C ALA A 101 9.40 -9.11 -5.05
N LYS A 102 10.27 -8.33 -5.70
CA LYS A 102 10.75 -7.02 -5.24
C LYS A 102 9.59 -6.03 -5.21
N ASP A 103 8.74 -6.00 -6.22
CA ASP A 103 7.59 -5.09 -6.32
C ASP A 103 6.52 -5.39 -5.27
N LEU A 104 6.10 -6.66 -5.14
CA LEU A 104 5.20 -7.10 -4.07
C LEU A 104 5.77 -6.86 -2.67
N PHE A 105 7.08 -7.01 -2.50
CA PHE A 105 7.74 -6.69 -1.23
C PHE A 105 7.66 -5.19 -0.91
N MET A 106 7.87 -4.33 -1.91
CA MET A 106 7.77 -2.87 -1.72
C MET A 106 6.34 -2.43 -1.44
N ASP A 107 5.36 -3.01 -2.13
CA ASP A 107 3.94 -2.81 -1.82
C ASP A 107 3.67 -3.18 -0.36
N LEU A 108 4.14 -4.35 0.07
CA LEU A 108 3.98 -4.85 1.44
C LEU A 108 4.63 -3.92 2.47
N VAL A 109 5.83 -3.37 2.19
CA VAL A 109 6.49 -2.39 3.05
C VAL A 109 5.60 -1.15 3.20
N GLY A 110 5.08 -0.61 2.10
CA GLY A 110 4.16 0.54 2.12
C GLY A 110 2.88 0.26 2.92
N GLY A 111 2.25 -0.89 2.68
CA GLY A 111 1.06 -1.32 3.43
C GLY A 111 1.33 -1.52 4.91
N SER A 112 2.50 -2.06 5.26
CA SER A 112 2.94 -2.28 6.64
C SER A 112 3.15 -0.97 7.37
N LEU A 113 3.66 0.07 6.71
CA LEU A 113 3.76 1.42 7.29
C LEU A 113 2.39 1.98 7.67
N VAL A 114 1.37 1.77 6.84
CA VAL A 114 -0.01 2.16 7.18
C VAL A 114 -0.53 1.36 8.38
N ALA A 115 -0.34 0.04 8.39
CA ALA A 115 -0.76 -0.81 9.50
C ALA A 115 -0.06 -0.44 10.83
N TRP A 116 1.23 -0.11 10.78
CA TRP A 116 2.01 0.38 11.91
C TRP A 116 1.50 1.75 12.40
N PHE A 117 1.31 2.70 11.49
CA PHE A 117 0.78 4.03 11.82
C PHE A 117 -0.57 3.96 12.54
N LEU A 118 -1.46 3.06 12.11
CA LEU A 118 -2.74 2.83 12.79
C LEU A 118 -2.58 2.29 14.21
N SER A 119 -1.63 1.39 14.40
CA SER A 119 -1.36 0.80 15.71
C SER A 119 -0.81 1.85 16.67
N PHE A 120 0.08 2.72 16.18
CA PHE A 120 0.58 3.87 16.91
C PHE A 120 -0.54 4.82 17.34
N LEU A 121 -1.43 5.21 16.43
CA LEU A 121 -2.57 6.09 16.76
C LEU A 121 -3.48 5.48 17.84
N ARG A 122 -3.81 4.18 17.74
CA ARG A 122 -4.64 3.50 18.75
C ARG A 122 -3.97 3.48 20.12
N SER A 123 -2.64 3.29 20.19
CA SER A 123 -1.91 3.35 21.46
C SER A 123 -1.90 4.75 22.08
N ALA A 124 -1.80 5.80 21.25
CA ALA A 124 -1.81 7.18 21.72
C ALA A 124 -3.17 7.60 22.30
N ASP A 125 -4.27 7.17 21.67
CA ASP A 125 -5.63 7.41 22.15
C ASP A 125 -5.87 6.72 23.51
N TRP A 126 -5.47 5.45 23.64
CA TRP A 126 -5.57 4.70 24.90
C TRP A 126 -4.83 5.39 26.05
N GLN A 127 -3.61 5.86 25.81
CA GLN A 127 -2.79 6.58 26.80
C GLN A 127 -3.35 7.95 27.20
N ARG A 128 -4.25 8.52 26.38
CA ARG A 128 -4.94 9.77 26.68
C ARG A 128 -6.16 9.52 27.55
N GLU A 129 -6.96 8.51 27.23
CA GLU A 129 -8.14 8.12 28.01
C GLU A 129 -7.75 7.69 29.44
N SER A 130 -6.68 6.91 29.60
CA SER A 130 -6.21 6.45 30.92
C SER A 130 -5.72 7.57 31.86
N ARG A 131 -5.33 8.73 31.31
CA ARG A 131 -4.92 9.90 32.11
C ARG A 131 -6.07 10.77 32.58
N VAL A 132 -7.23 10.70 31.89
CA VAL A 132 -8.41 11.51 32.20
C VAL A 132 -9.32 10.81 33.20
N LEU A 133 -9.30 9.48 33.24
CA LEU A 133 -10.09 8.72 34.21
C LEU A 133 -9.40 8.75 35.59
N PRO A 134 -10.13 9.09 36.68
CA PRO A 134 -9.59 9.00 38.02
C PRO A 134 -9.18 7.55 38.32
N PRO A 135 -8.15 7.32 39.16
CA PRO A 135 -7.77 5.99 39.56
C PRO A 135 -8.99 5.30 40.19
N ILE A 136 -9.35 4.14 39.65
CA ILE A 136 -10.41 3.30 40.20
C ILE A 136 -9.81 2.71 41.49
N SER A 137 -10.16 3.32 42.63
CA SER A 137 -9.83 2.84 43.98
C SER A 137 -10.73 1.69 44.37
#